data_AF-A0AAV6X497-F1
#
_entry.id   AF-A0AAV6X497-F1
#
_cell.length_a   1.000
_cell.length_b   1.000
_cell.length_c   1.000
_cell.angle_alpha   90.00
_cell.angle_beta   90.00
_cell.angle_gamma   90.00
#
_symmetry.space_group_name_H-M   'P 1'
#
loop_
_entity.id
_entity.type
_entity.pdbx_description
1 polymer ?
#
loop_
_entity_poly.entity_id
_entity_poly.type
_entity_poly.pdbx_seq_one_letter_code
_entity_poly.pdbx_strand_id
1 'polypeptide(L)'
;MESRMRSNFSPTKPTWRKVAYGGMQFGFDDNHTNDSFLEDVIMNANVVKRDLVKVMLDSVSISQYLCIVALVVLAWTYTLRSTFSERSPVLLDFVLLGAGFFIVLLTAEMLSFDILLNYVLKILFFMTVASILIASRLPLRLHVFAIVLFLLQVFLFAQLVSYWMKKYSFRLHLCFSLGLMSVTLFYVYRLH
;
A
#
# COMPACT_ATOMS: atom_id res chain seq x y z
N MET A 1 -35.93 -99.18 -7.11
CA MET A 1 -36.11 -98.91 -8.56
C MET A 1 -36.50 -97.45 -8.68
N GLU A 2 -35.64 -96.66 -9.31
CA GLU A 2 -35.60 -95.18 -9.31
C GLU A 2 -36.79 -94.51 -10.03
N SER A 3 -37.08 -93.25 -9.66
CA SER A 3 -37.37 -92.14 -10.60
C SER A 3 -37.56 -90.83 -9.80
N ARG A 4 -36.51 -89.99 -9.65
CA ARG A 4 -36.11 -88.82 -10.46
C ARG A 4 -37.10 -87.64 -10.53
N MET A 5 -36.49 -86.45 -10.46
CA MET A 5 -36.93 -85.09 -10.84
C MET A 5 -37.35 -84.20 -9.66
N ARG A 6 -36.87 -82.97 -9.48
CA ARG A 6 -36.08 -82.04 -10.32
C ARG A 6 -35.43 -81.01 -9.39
N SER A 7 -34.18 -80.64 -9.68
CA SER A 7 -33.52 -79.46 -9.11
C SER A 7 -34.18 -78.19 -9.64
N ASN A 8 -34.79 -77.40 -8.76
CA ASN A 8 -35.14 -76.01 -9.06
C ASN A 8 -34.09 -75.10 -8.40
N PHE A 9 -33.02 -74.78 -9.13
CA PHE A 9 -32.14 -73.68 -8.76
C PHE A 9 -32.81 -72.37 -9.15
N SER A 10 -33.35 -71.65 -8.17
CA SER A 10 -33.69 -70.23 -8.33
C SER A 10 -32.40 -69.40 -8.22
N PRO A 11 -32.11 -68.47 -9.15
CA PRO A 11 -30.91 -67.64 -9.07
C PRO A 11 -31.02 -66.71 -7.86
N THR A 12 -30.03 -66.78 -6.96
CA THR A 12 -29.90 -65.87 -5.82
C THR A 12 -29.70 -64.45 -6.34
N LYS A 13 -30.69 -63.57 -6.15
CA LYS A 13 -30.55 -62.15 -6.46
C LYS A 13 -29.43 -61.55 -5.60
N PRO A 14 -28.47 -60.80 -6.18
CA PRO A 14 -27.47 -60.12 -5.38
C PRO A 14 -28.15 -59.02 -4.55
N THR A 15 -28.09 -59.14 -3.23
CA THR A 15 -28.58 -58.14 -2.29
C THR A 15 -27.61 -56.97 -2.25
N TRP A 16 -28.10 -55.76 -2.56
CA TRP A 16 -27.35 -54.52 -2.44
C TRP A 16 -26.79 -54.36 -1.02
N ARG A 17 -25.46 -54.27 -0.91
CA ARG A 17 -24.79 -53.97 0.37
C ARG A 17 -24.62 -52.45 0.45
N LYS A 18 -25.14 -51.84 1.52
CA LYS A 18 -24.86 -50.43 1.83
C LYS A 18 -23.39 -50.30 2.23
N VAL A 19 -22.54 -49.83 1.32
CA VAL A 19 -21.09 -49.68 1.53
C VAL A 19 -20.76 -48.43 2.37
N ALA A 20 -21.69 -47.48 2.49
CA ALA A 20 -21.45 -46.21 3.19
C ALA A 20 -21.10 -46.35 4.68
N TYR A 21 -21.56 -47.41 5.35
CA TYR A 21 -21.33 -47.66 6.78
C TYR A 21 -20.48 -48.91 7.04
N GLY A 22 -19.89 -49.50 5.99
CA GLY A 22 -19.16 -50.76 6.07
C GLY A 22 -17.75 -50.67 6.68
N GLY A 23 -17.37 -49.50 7.18
CA GLY A 23 -16.05 -49.20 7.74
C GLY A 23 -16.10 -48.73 9.19
N MET A 24 -17.02 -49.26 10.00
CA MET A 24 -17.05 -48.94 11.43
C MET A 24 -15.74 -49.43 12.07
N GLN A 25 -14.91 -48.48 12.53
CA GLN A 25 -13.68 -48.81 13.24
C GLN A 25 -14.05 -49.58 14.50
N PHE A 26 -13.46 -50.77 14.65
CA PHE A 26 -13.79 -51.67 15.75
C PHE A 26 -13.34 -51.07 17.09
N GLY A 27 -14.26 -50.94 18.05
CA GLY A 27 -13.95 -50.56 19.44
C GLY A 27 -14.30 -49.13 19.83
N PHE A 28 -14.88 -48.34 18.93
CA PHE A 28 -15.32 -46.97 19.20
C PHE A 28 -16.81 -46.81 18.92
N ASP A 29 -17.52 -46.08 19.78
CA ASP A 29 -18.92 -45.72 19.57
C ASP A 29 -19.06 -44.79 18.36
N ASP A 30 -20.23 -44.75 17.73
CA ASP A 30 -20.48 -44.00 16.48
C ASP A 30 -20.18 -42.49 16.62
N ASN A 31 -20.26 -41.96 17.84
CA ASN A 31 -19.94 -40.57 18.19
C ASN A 31 -18.63 -40.43 19.00
N HIS A 32 -17.70 -41.37 18.86
CA HIS A 32 -16.45 -41.30 19.59
C HIS A 32 -15.51 -40.22 19.03
N THR A 33 -15.38 -39.13 19.78
CA THR A 33 -14.30 -38.14 19.61
C THR A 33 -13.20 -38.39 20.63
N ASN A 34 -11.94 -38.35 20.19
CA ASN A 34 -10.79 -38.43 21.09
C ASN A 34 -10.71 -37.18 21.96
N ASP A 35 -10.06 -37.27 23.13
CA ASP A 35 -9.92 -36.14 24.06
C ASP A 35 -9.16 -34.95 23.43
N SER A 36 -8.25 -35.21 22.49
CA SER A 36 -7.52 -34.18 21.73
C SER A 36 -8.33 -33.57 20.58
N PHE A 37 -9.52 -34.10 20.24
CA PHE A 37 -10.29 -33.67 19.07
C PHE A 37 -10.58 -32.17 19.10
N LEU A 38 -11.00 -31.66 20.25
CA LEU A 38 -11.30 -30.23 20.40
C LEU A 38 -10.02 -29.37 20.34
N GLU A 39 -8.89 -29.88 20.80
CA GLU A 39 -7.59 -29.20 20.73
C GLU A 39 -7.07 -29.13 19.29
N ASP A 40 -7.17 -30.23 18.55
CA ASP A 40 -6.80 -30.34 17.14
C ASP A 40 -7.73 -29.54 16.21
N VAL A 41 -8.96 -29.26 16.65
CA VAL A 41 -9.92 -28.37 15.97
C VAL A 41 -9.59 -26.89 16.17
N ILE A 42 -8.79 -26.52 17.18
CA ILE A 42 -8.35 -25.14 17.40
C ILE A 42 -7.17 -24.84 16.45
N MET A 43 -7.49 -24.64 15.17
CA MET A 43 -6.51 -24.26 14.13
C MET A 43 -5.89 -22.87 14.32
N ASN A 44 -6.44 -22.04 15.21
CA ASN A 44 -6.00 -20.65 15.40
C ASN A 44 -6.06 -20.22 16.87
N ALA A 45 -5.43 -21.00 17.75
CA ALA A 45 -5.33 -20.69 19.19
C ALA A 45 -4.61 -19.36 19.46
N ASN A 46 -3.71 -18.95 18.55
CA ASN A 46 -2.94 -17.73 18.66
C ASN A 46 -3.29 -16.74 17.53
N VAL A 47 -4.53 -16.24 17.55
CA VAL A 47 -4.93 -15.12 16.68
C VAL A 47 -4.06 -13.91 16.98
N VAL A 48 -3.19 -13.56 16.02
CA VAL A 48 -2.46 -12.29 16.05
C VAL A 48 -3.50 -11.17 15.98
N LYS A 49 -3.73 -10.50 17.11
CA LYS A 49 -4.55 -9.28 17.17
C LYS A 49 -3.83 -8.21 16.35
N ARG A 50 -4.29 -8.00 15.12
CA ARG A 50 -3.78 -6.94 14.25
C ARG A 50 -4.35 -5.63 14.73
N ASP A 51 -3.47 -4.68 15.01
CA ASP A 51 -3.87 -3.31 15.28
C ASP A 51 -4.33 -2.65 13.97
N LEU A 52 -5.65 -2.62 13.76
CA LEU A 52 -6.26 -2.08 12.56
C LEU A 52 -5.96 -0.58 12.39
N VAL A 53 -5.80 0.16 13.49
CA VAL A 53 -5.52 1.60 13.46
C VAL A 53 -4.14 1.86 12.87
N LYS A 54 -3.15 1.05 13.27
CA LYS A 54 -1.80 1.10 12.71
C LYS A 54 -1.81 0.82 11.21
N VAL A 55 -2.50 -0.23 10.77
CA VAL A 55 -2.57 -0.60 9.35
C VAL A 55 -3.26 0.48 8.51
N MET A 56 -4.32 1.09 9.04
CA MET A 56 -4.99 2.23 8.40
C MET A 56 -4.05 3.44 8.28
N LEU A 57 -3.27 3.75 9.30
CA LEU A 57 -2.30 4.85 9.28
C LEU A 57 -1.22 4.63 8.21
N ASP A 58 -0.68 3.41 8.15
CA ASP A 58 0.34 3.06 7.17
C ASP A 58 -0.22 3.16 5.74
N SER A 59 -1.49 2.76 5.54
CA SER A 59 -2.18 2.87 4.26
C SER A 59 -2.44 4.33 3.83
N VAL A 60 -2.82 5.20 4.78
CA VAL A 60 -2.97 6.65 4.54
C VAL A 60 -1.64 7.27 4.12
N SER A 61 -0.54 6.87 4.78
CA SER A 61 0.81 7.33 4.45
C SER A 61 1.19 6.93 3.03
N ILE A 62 0.94 5.69 2.63
CA ILE A 62 1.22 5.18 1.27
C ILE A 62 0.43 5.97 0.22
N SER A 63 -0.85 6.22 0.49
CA SER A 63 -1.72 6.97 -0.43
C SER A 63 -1.25 8.42 -0.60
N GLN A 64 -0.73 9.02 0.46
CA GLN A 64 -0.13 10.35 0.42
C GLN A 64 1.12 10.37 -0.48
N TYR A 65 1.99 9.36 -0.40
CA TYR A 65 3.14 9.24 -1.31
C TYR A 65 2.71 9.14 -2.77
N LEU A 66 1.70 8.32 -3.07
CA LEU A 66 1.15 8.22 -4.43
C LEU A 66 0.62 9.57 -4.92
N CYS A 67 -0.05 10.34 -4.06
CA CYS A 67 -0.52 11.68 -4.39
C CYS A 67 0.61 12.66 -4.68
N ILE A 68 1.68 12.65 -3.89
CA ILE A 68 2.87 13.50 -4.12
C ILE A 68 3.49 13.18 -5.48
N VAL A 69 3.67 11.89 -5.78
CA VAL A 69 4.21 11.44 -7.08
C VAL A 69 3.29 11.86 -8.23
N ALA A 70 1.98 11.75 -8.06
CA ALA A 70 1.01 12.22 -9.06
C ALA A 70 1.11 13.74 -9.27
N LEU A 71 1.22 14.56 -8.21
CA LEU A 71 1.41 16.02 -8.35
C LEU A 71 2.71 16.37 -9.08
N VAL A 72 3.79 15.64 -8.82
CA VAL A 72 5.07 15.81 -9.52
C VAL A 72 4.89 15.57 -11.02
N VAL A 73 4.23 14.47 -11.39
CA VAL A 73 3.93 14.15 -12.80
C VAL A 73 2.99 15.19 -13.41
N LEU A 74 1.98 15.65 -12.68
CA LEU A 74 1.07 16.70 -13.15
C LEU A 74 1.80 18.01 -13.38
N ALA A 75 2.57 18.50 -12.41
CA ALA A 75 3.37 19.71 -12.53
C ALA A 75 4.30 19.66 -13.75
N TRP A 76 4.90 18.49 -14.00
CA TRP A 76 5.67 18.22 -15.21
C TRP A 76 4.83 18.35 -16.49
N THR A 77 3.69 17.66 -16.57
CA THR A 77 2.81 17.71 -17.75
C THR A 77 2.26 19.11 -18.05
N TYR A 78 1.88 19.86 -17.02
CA TYR A 78 1.41 21.24 -17.16
C TYR A 78 2.51 22.17 -17.65
N THR A 79 3.75 21.93 -17.22
CA THR A 79 4.92 22.66 -17.70
C THR A 79 5.21 22.37 -19.17
N LEU A 80 5.13 21.09 -19.59
CA LEU A 80 5.26 20.72 -21.01
C LEU A 80 4.17 21.33 -21.90
N ARG A 81 2.97 21.52 -21.36
CA ARG A 81 1.85 22.18 -22.08
C ARG A 81 2.01 23.71 -22.16
N SER A 82 3.10 24.29 -21.62
CA SER A 82 3.39 25.74 -21.59
C SER A 82 2.30 26.59 -20.93
N THR A 83 1.47 25.99 -20.07
CA THR A 83 0.35 26.69 -19.41
C THR A 83 0.78 27.54 -18.22
N PHE A 84 1.94 27.25 -17.63
CA PHE A 84 2.50 28.01 -16.52
C PHE A 84 3.49 29.06 -17.03
N SER A 85 3.28 30.30 -16.58
CA SER A 85 4.21 31.42 -16.80
C SER A 85 5.59 31.08 -16.22
N GLU A 86 6.65 31.49 -16.92
CA GLU A 86 8.07 31.24 -16.61
C GLU A 86 8.47 31.60 -15.18
N ARG A 87 7.79 32.58 -14.56
CA ARG A 87 8.09 33.07 -13.21
C ARG A 87 7.39 32.29 -12.09
N SER A 88 6.31 31.57 -12.42
CA SER A 88 5.51 30.84 -11.43
C SER A 88 6.29 29.74 -10.70
N PRO A 89 7.06 28.85 -11.35
CA PRO A 89 7.79 27.79 -10.64
C PRO A 89 8.88 28.36 -9.72
N VAL A 90 9.62 29.38 -10.19
CA VAL A 90 10.68 30.04 -9.40
C VAL A 90 10.11 30.69 -8.13
N LEU A 91 8.96 31.37 -8.23
CA LEU A 91 8.34 31.98 -7.04
C LEU A 91 7.86 30.92 -6.04
N LEU A 92 7.30 29.81 -6.53
CA LEU A 92 6.91 28.69 -5.68
C LEU A 92 8.13 28.05 -5.00
N ASP A 93 9.28 27.98 -5.66
CA ASP A 93 10.55 27.53 -5.04
C ASP A 93 10.96 28.42 -3.87
N PHE A 94 10.93 29.74 -4.03
CA PHE A 94 11.28 30.64 -2.91
C PHE A 94 10.33 30.48 -1.71
N VAL A 95 9.02 30.38 -1.97
CA VAL A 95 8.01 30.19 -0.91
C VAL A 95 8.20 28.85 -0.21
N LEU A 96 8.38 27.78 -0.97
CA LEU A 96 8.49 26.43 -0.44
C LEU A 96 9.83 26.22 0.29
N LEU A 97 10.88 26.95 -0.09
CA LEU A 97 12.18 26.94 0.59
C LEU A 97 12.08 27.65 1.93
N GLY A 98 11.41 28.81 1.97
CA GLY A 98 11.11 29.51 3.21
C GLY A 98 10.26 28.67 4.17
N ALA A 99 9.21 28.02 3.65
CA ALA A 99 8.38 27.11 4.44
C ALA A 99 9.16 25.88 4.94
N GLY A 100 10.00 25.28 4.09
CA GLY A 100 10.86 24.16 4.47
C GLY A 100 11.86 24.54 5.55
N PHE A 101 12.51 25.70 5.41
CA PHE A 101 13.41 26.25 6.43
C PHE A 101 12.68 26.50 7.75
N PHE A 102 11.46 27.05 7.71
CA PHE A 102 10.65 27.27 8.90
C PHE A 102 10.30 25.97 9.62
N ILE A 103 9.92 24.91 8.88
CA ILE A 103 9.67 23.59 9.50
C ILE A 103 10.97 23.04 10.08
N VAL A 104 12.10 23.10 9.38
CA VAL A 104 13.39 22.66 9.91
C VAL A 104 13.77 23.42 11.16
N LEU A 105 13.57 24.75 11.20
CA LEU A 105 13.80 25.58 12.38
C LEU A 105 12.96 25.10 13.57
N LEU A 106 11.68 24.80 13.35
CA LEU A 106 10.79 24.23 14.37
C LEU A 106 11.18 22.78 14.76
N THR A 107 11.89 22.06 13.90
CA THR A 107 12.31 20.66 14.11
C THR A 107 13.76 20.52 14.56
N ALA A 108 14.52 21.61 14.60
CA ALA A 108 15.99 21.57 14.62
C ALA A 108 16.55 20.79 15.82
N GLU A 109 15.86 20.83 16.95
CA GLU A 109 16.25 20.07 18.15
C GLU A 109 16.02 18.56 18.05
N MET A 110 15.24 18.09 17.08
CA MET A 110 14.82 16.69 16.96
C MET A 110 15.50 15.94 15.81
N LEU A 111 16.37 16.60 15.04
CA LEU A 111 16.96 16.04 13.82
C LEU A 111 18.28 15.30 14.14
N SER A 112 18.23 13.97 14.16
CA SER A 112 19.46 13.15 14.22
C SER A 112 20.19 13.13 12.87
N PHE A 113 21.51 13.03 12.91
CA PHE A 113 22.37 12.97 11.72
C PHE A 113 22.05 11.78 10.81
N ASP A 114 21.74 10.61 11.37
CA ASP A 114 21.40 9.41 10.60
C ASP A 114 20.13 9.57 9.75
N ILE A 115 19.15 10.28 10.32
CA ILE A 115 17.89 10.59 9.66
C ILE A 115 18.15 11.58 8.52
N LEU A 116 18.98 12.60 8.75
CA LEU A 116 19.39 13.56 7.73
C LEU A 116 20.11 12.87 6.55
N LEU A 117 21.05 11.96 6.83
CA LEU A 117 21.80 11.24 5.78
C LEU A 117 20.88 10.37 4.92
N ASN A 118 19.94 9.66 5.54
CA ASN A 118 18.94 8.85 4.83
C ASN A 118 18.04 9.71 3.92
N TYR A 119 17.65 10.90 4.39
CA TYR A 119 16.94 11.86 3.52
C TYR A 119 17.82 12.31 2.36
N VAL A 120 19.06 12.73 2.60
CA VAL A 120 20.03 13.15 1.56
C VAL A 120 20.20 12.10 0.45
N LEU A 121 20.33 10.83 0.80
CA LEU A 121 20.46 9.75 -0.19
C LEU A 121 19.20 9.56 -1.04
N LYS A 122 18.02 9.58 -0.41
CA LYS A 122 16.73 9.47 -1.12
C LYS A 122 16.50 10.65 -2.07
N ILE A 123 16.89 11.84 -1.65
CA ILE A 123 16.84 13.09 -2.43
C ILE A 123 17.76 12.99 -3.64
N LEU A 124 19.01 12.56 -3.44
CA LEU A 124 19.99 12.44 -4.52
C LEU A 124 19.51 11.47 -5.60
N PHE A 125 18.96 10.32 -5.20
CA PHE A 125 18.39 9.34 -6.14
C PHE A 125 17.19 9.90 -6.93
N PHE A 126 16.29 10.62 -6.27
CA PHE A 126 15.15 11.24 -6.96
C PHE A 126 15.61 12.32 -7.96
N MET A 127 16.62 13.10 -7.58
CA MET A 127 17.19 14.18 -8.42
C MET A 127 17.87 13.69 -9.67
N THR A 128 18.62 12.60 -9.59
CA THR A 128 19.27 12.02 -10.78
C THR A 128 18.21 11.56 -11.77
N VAL A 129 17.16 10.86 -11.32
CA VAL A 129 16.06 10.43 -12.19
C VAL A 129 15.31 11.61 -12.79
N ALA A 130 14.94 12.61 -11.98
CA ALA A 130 14.24 13.80 -12.46
C ALA A 130 15.09 14.59 -13.47
N SER A 131 16.35 14.88 -13.16
CA SER A 131 17.24 15.63 -14.08
C SER A 131 17.45 14.92 -15.42
N ILE A 132 17.58 13.59 -15.43
CA ILE A 132 17.68 12.79 -16.67
C ILE A 132 16.41 12.93 -17.53
N LEU A 133 15.22 12.83 -16.91
CA LEU A 133 13.95 12.97 -17.62
C LEU A 133 13.76 14.37 -18.21
N ILE A 134 14.23 15.40 -17.48
CA ILE A 134 14.03 16.81 -17.86
C ILE A 134 15.03 17.24 -18.93
N ALA A 135 16.30 16.82 -18.82
CA ALA A 135 17.35 17.10 -19.80
C ALA A 135 17.02 16.58 -21.20
N SER A 136 16.17 15.56 -21.32
CA SER A 136 15.75 15.00 -22.61
C SER A 136 14.76 15.87 -23.38
N ARG A 137 14.08 16.85 -22.75
CA ARG A 137 12.87 17.48 -23.33
C ARG A 137 12.86 19.01 -23.39
N LEU A 138 13.71 19.71 -22.64
CA LEU A 138 13.67 21.18 -22.56
C LEU A 138 14.97 21.84 -23.07
N PRO A 139 14.87 22.86 -23.96
CA PRO A 139 16.03 23.51 -24.57
C PRO A 139 16.71 24.60 -23.71
N LEU A 140 16.00 25.20 -22.73
CA LEU A 140 16.56 26.25 -21.85
C LEU A 140 17.05 25.70 -20.50
N ARG A 141 18.34 25.86 -20.24
CA ARG A 141 19.04 25.38 -19.03
C ARG A 141 18.44 25.89 -17.71
N LEU A 142 17.99 27.14 -17.66
CA LEU A 142 17.41 27.77 -16.47
C LEU A 142 16.02 27.23 -16.10
N HIS A 143 15.18 26.95 -17.11
CA HIS A 143 13.85 26.39 -16.89
C HIS A 143 13.93 24.95 -16.40
N VAL A 144 14.80 24.15 -17.01
CA VAL A 144 15.12 22.80 -16.54
C VAL A 144 15.52 22.81 -15.08
N PHE A 145 16.44 23.71 -14.72
CA PHE A 145 16.92 23.83 -13.35
C PHE A 145 15.81 24.22 -12.37
N ALA A 146 15.01 25.24 -12.67
CA ALA A 146 13.89 25.66 -11.82
C ALA A 146 12.85 24.54 -11.63
N ILE A 147 12.50 23.82 -12.71
CA ILE A 147 11.54 22.71 -12.61
C ILE A 147 12.10 21.55 -11.80
N VAL A 148 13.36 21.15 -12.05
CA VAL A 148 14.02 20.09 -11.27
C VAL A 148 14.06 20.46 -9.78
N LEU A 149 14.43 21.70 -9.46
CA LEU A 149 14.43 22.21 -8.08
C LEU A 149 13.04 22.22 -7.47
N PHE A 150 12.02 22.64 -8.21
CA PHE A 150 10.63 22.61 -7.75
C PHE A 150 10.15 21.21 -7.42
N LEU A 151 10.40 20.24 -8.30
CA LEU A 151 10.02 18.85 -8.05
C LEU A 151 10.77 18.28 -6.84
N LEU A 152 12.05 18.62 -6.69
CA LEU A 152 12.84 18.24 -5.52
C LEU A 152 12.24 18.77 -4.23
N GLN A 153 11.92 20.05 -4.24
CA GLN A 153 11.55 20.77 -3.05
C GLN A 153 10.14 20.39 -2.60
N VAL A 154 9.22 20.11 -3.53
CA VAL A 154 7.90 19.54 -3.22
C VAL A 154 8.03 18.16 -2.59
N PHE A 155 8.89 17.31 -3.14
CA PHE A 155 9.13 15.97 -2.58
C PHE A 155 9.73 16.04 -1.17
N LEU A 156 10.73 16.90 -0.98
CA LEU A 156 11.38 17.15 0.30
C LEU A 156 10.43 17.68 1.36
N PHE A 157 9.71 18.74 1.00
CA PHE A 157 8.75 19.37 1.88
C PHE A 157 7.67 18.38 2.30
N ALA A 158 7.15 17.59 1.37
CA ALA A 158 6.12 16.61 1.67
C ALA A 158 6.61 15.50 2.60
N GLN A 159 7.86 15.04 2.46
CA GLN A 159 8.46 14.07 3.40
C GLN A 159 8.65 14.66 4.80
N LEU A 160 9.14 15.89 4.88
CA LEU A 160 9.37 16.59 6.14
C LEU A 160 8.04 16.83 6.88
N VAL A 161 7.00 17.30 6.17
CA VAL A 161 5.66 17.49 6.71
C VAL A 161 5.05 16.17 7.17
N SER A 162 5.20 15.08 6.38
CA SER A 162 4.69 13.76 6.77
C SER A 162 5.33 13.24 8.05
N TYR A 163 6.65 13.40 8.18
CA TYR A 163 7.38 13.05 9.40
C TYR A 163 6.89 13.87 10.59
N TRP A 164 6.73 15.19 10.41
CA TRP A 164 6.27 16.09 11.47
C TRP A 164 4.85 15.78 11.94
N MET A 165 3.93 15.56 11.00
CA MET A 165 2.53 15.27 11.31
C MET A 165 2.35 13.93 12.02
N LYS A 166 3.13 12.91 11.66
CA LYS A 166 3.12 11.62 12.38
C LYS A 166 3.55 11.77 13.83
N LYS A 167 4.43 12.74 14.12
CA LYS A 167 4.92 13.01 15.47
C LYS A 167 3.95 13.84 16.30
N TYR A 168 3.23 14.78 15.68
CA TYR A 168 2.43 15.76 16.41
C TYR A 168 0.95 15.36 16.61
N SER A 169 0.24 14.92 15.57
CA SER A 169 -1.19 14.56 15.72
C SER A 169 -1.77 13.74 14.57
N PHE A 170 -2.52 12.68 14.92
CA PHE A 170 -3.24 11.83 13.97
C PHE A 170 -4.28 12.60 13.14
N ARG A 171 -5.03 13.53 13.77
CA ARG A 171 -6.09 14.29 13.08
C ARG A 171 -5.53 15.22 12.00
N LEU A 172 -4.38 15.83 12.27
CA LEU A 172 -3.69 16.68 11.30
C LEU A 172 -3.16 15.85 10.12
N HIS A 173 -2.58 14.69 10.38
CA HIS A 173 -2.13 13.77 9.33
C HIS A 173 -3.27 13.37 8.38
N LEU A 174 -4.44 13.03 8.93
CA LEU A 174 -5.62 12.69 8.14
C LEU A 174 -6.12 13.90 7.32
N CYS A 175 -6.26 15.08 7.94
CA CYS A 175 -6.74 16.28 7.27
C CYS A 175 -5.83 16.70 6.10
N PHE A 176 -4.51 16.65 6.31
CA PHE A 176 -3.54 16.95 5.27
C PHE A 176 -3.59 15.93 4.13
N SER A 177 -3.71 14.63 4.45
CA SER A 177 -3.85 13.59 3.43
C SER A 177 -5.09 13.79 2.56
N LEU A 178 -6.24 14.10 3.17
CA LEU A 178 -7.48 14.42 2.46
C LEU A 178 -7.35 15.69 1.60
N GLY A 179 -6.72 16.73 2.14
CA GLY A 179 -6.44 17.96 1.40
C GLY A 179 -5.56 17.70 0.17
N LEU A 180 -4.48 16.92 0.35
CA LEU A 180 -3.57 16.55 -0.73
C LEU A 180 -4.30 15.73 -1.82
N MET A 181 -5.14 14.78 -1.44
CA MET A 181 -5.97 14.00 -2.37
C MET A 181 -6.99 14.86 -3.12
N SER A 182 -7.58 15.86 -2.47
CA SER A 182 -8.52 16.77 -3.13
C SER A 182 -7.80 17.63 -4.17
N VAL A 183 -6.63 18.15 -3.83
CA VAL A 183 -5.80 18.96 -4.73
C VAL A 183 -5.31 18.13 -5.93
N THR A 184 -4.82 16.91 -5.72
CA THR A 184 -4.44 16.03 -6.84
C THR A 184 -5.61 15.79 -7.78
N LEU A 185 -6.77 15.41 -7.23
CA LEU A 185 -7.96 15.11 -8.03
C LEU A 185 -8.41 16.32 -8.85
N PHE A 186 -8.39 17.52 -8.24
CA PHE A 186 -8.72 18.77 -8.94
C PHE A 186 -7.80 19.03 -10.14
N TYR A 187 -6.49 18.86 -9.97
CA TYR A 187 -5.52 19.06 -11.07
C TYR A 187 -5.58 17.97 -12.13
N VAL A 188 -5.90 16.72 -11.77
CA VAL A 188 -6.15 15.65 -12.73
C VAL A 188 -7.38 15.98 -13.57
N TYR A 189 -8.48 16.39 -12.92
CA TYR A 189 -9.72 16.71 -13.62
C TYR A 189 -9.57 17.92 -14.55
N ARG A 190 -8.77 18.92 -14.16
CA ARG A 190 -8.45 20.08 -15.01
C ARG A 190 -7.56 19.75 -16.21
N LEU A 191 -6.82 18.63 -16.17
CA LEU A 191 -5.91 18.23 -17.24
C LEU A 191 -6.64 17.54 -18.40
N HIS A 192 -7.76 16.87 -18.09
CA HIS A 192 -8.66 16.21 -19.03
C HIS A 192 -9.67 17.19 -19.63
#